data_AF-A0A535ZI81-F1
#
_entry.id   AF-A0A535ZI81-F1
#
_cell.length_a   1.000
_cell.length_b   1.000
_cell.length_c   1.000
_cell.angle_alpha   90.00
_cell.angle_beta   90.00
_cell.angle_gamma   90.00
#
_symmetry.space_group_name_H-M   'P 1'
#
loop_
_entity.id
_entity.type
_entity.pdbx_description
1 polymer ?
#
loop_
_entity_poly.entity_id
_entity_poly.type
_entity_poly.pdbx_seq_one_letter_code
_entity_poly.pdbx_strand_id
1 'polypeptide(L)'
;MHQVSGRVVALSVRAAMIAGGWIGFALGLVAGCVLGAALAWFAGAILSWQRDLSLTLGVTEQLLPFGSQVPVLERVQSEWFFVIPIAGLLVGLFAAAVGALIGGLVAASYNRSPFGVHVVVEVPD
;
A
#
# COMPACT_ATOMS: atom_id res chain seq x y z
N MET A 1 -9.27 -42.42 -11.50
CA MET A 1 -8.88 -41.36 -10.55
C MET A 1 -8.49 -42.00 -9.24
N HIS A 2 -7.21 -41.98 -8.89
CA HIS A 2 -6.68 -42.54 -7.65
C HIS A 2 -6.07 -41.42 -6.81
N GLN A 3 -6.35 -41.41 -5.51
CA GLN A 3 -5.77 -40.44 -4.58
C GLN A 3 -4.41 -40.95 -4.10
N VAL A 4 -3.35 -40.22 -4.44
CA VAL A 4 -1.99 -40.51 -3.96
C VAL A 4 -1.68 -39.56 -2.81
N SER A 5 -1.49 -40.12 -1.62
CA SER A 5 -1.04 -39.37 -0.44
C SER A 5 0.45 -39.08 -0.58
N GLY A 6 0.80 -37.80 -0.72
CA GLY A 6 2.17 -37.32 -0.78
C GLY A 6 2.51 -36.41 0.39
N ARG A 7 3.80 -36.24 0.66
CA ARG A 7 4.29 -35.23 1.60
C ARG A 7 4.97 -34.14 0.79
N VAL A 8 4.60 -32.88 0.99
CA VAL A 8 5.31 -31.78 0.33
C VAL A 8 6.72 -31.75 0.89
N VAL A 9 7.69 -32.10 0.05
CA VAL A 9 9.10 -32.19 0.45
C VAL A 9 9.69 -30.79 0.66
N ALA A 10 9.27 -29.79 -0.14
CA ALA A 10 9.64 -28.40 0.03
C ALA A 10 8.67 -27.45 -0.69
N LEU A 11 8.43 -26.28 -0.11
CA LEU A 11 7.79 -25.12 -0.73
C LEU A 11 8.83 -24.23 -1.40
N SER A 12 8.50 -23.73 -2.59
CA SER A 12 9.35 -22.77 -3.30
C SER A 12 9.32 -21.40 -2.61
N VAL A 13 10.42 -21.05 -1.95
CA VAL A 13 10.60 -19.73 -1.31
C VAL A 13 10.48 -18.60 -2.34
N ARG A 14 11.04 -18.79 -3.54
CA ARG A 14 10.96 -17.79 -4.61
C ARG A 14 9.51 -17.56 -5.07
N ALA A 15 8.72 -18.63 -5.23
CA ALA A 15 7.31 -18.50 -5.59
C ALA A 15 6.52 -17.78 -4.48
N ALA A 16 6.78 -18.12 -3.21
CA ALA A 16 6.13 -17.48 -2.07
C ALA A 16 6.51 -16.00 -1.93
N MET A 17 7.77 -15.63 -2.20
CA MET A 17 8.20 -14.22 -2.24
C MET A 17 7.51 -13.45 -3.36
N ILE A 18 7.38 -14.03 -4.56
CA ILE A 18 6.69 -13.37 -5.68
C ILE A 18 5.21 -13.19 -5.37
N ALA A 19 4.54 -14.23 -4.86
CA ALA A 19 3.14 -14.17 -4.48
C ALA A 19 2.90 -13.13 -3.37
N GLY A 20 3.71 -13.18 -2.31
CA GLY A 20 3.66 -12.20 -1.21
C GLY A 20 3.94 -10.78 -1.69
N GLY A 21 4.87 -10.60 -2.64
CA GLY A 21 5.16 -9.31 -3.25
C GLY A 21 3.99 -8.74 -4.04
N TRP A 22 3.31 -9.56 -4.85
CA TRP A 22 2.11 -9.13 -5.59
C TRP A 22 0.95 -8.75 -4.68
N ILE A 23 0.70 -9.56 -3.64
CA ILE A 23 -0.35 -9.27 -2.65
C ILE A 23 -0.02 -7.98 -1.91
N GLY A 24 1.22 -7.84 -1.43
CA GLY A 24 1.70 -6.62 -0.78
C GLY A 24 1.58 -5.39 -1.68
N PHE A 25 1.98 -5.51 -2.95
CA PHE A 25 1.86 -4.43 -3.93
C PHE A 25 0.42 -3.99 -4.13
N ALA A 26 -0.51 -4.93 -4.36
CA ALA A 26 -1.91 -4.63 -4.61
C ALA A 26 -2.55 -3.89 -3.42
N LEU A 27 -2.34 -4.39 -2.20
CA LEU A 27 -2.86 -3.77 -0.98
C LEU A 27 -2.21 -2.40 -0.72
N GLY A 28 -0.89 -2.31 -0.87
CA GLY A 28 -0.16 -1.06 -0.69
C GLY A 28 -0.52 0.00 -1.73
N LEU A 29 -0.79 -0.40 -2.97
CA LEU A 29 -1.21 0.50 -4.04
C LEU A 29 -2.56 1.14 -3.71
N VAL A 30 -3.54 0.33 -3.29
CA VAL A 30 -4.85 0.84 -2.88
C VAL A 30 -4.71 1.76 -1.66
N ALA A 31 -4.00 1.33 -0.62
CA ALA A 31 -3.79 2.12 0.58
C ALA A 31 -3.06 3.44 0.28
N GLY A 32 -2.05 3.42 -0.58
CA GLY A 32 -1.31 4.62 -1.01
C GLY A 32 -2.14 5.57 -1.86
N CYS A 33 -3.02 5.06 -2.72
CA CYS A 33 -3.97 5.91 -3.45
C CYS A 33 -4.97 6.57 -2.49
N VAL A 34 -5.48 5.84 -1.50
CA VAL A 34 -6.34 6.43 -0.45
C VAL A 34 -5.60 7.50 0.34
N LEU A 35 -4.33 7.24 0.72
CA LEU A 35 -3.48 8.22 1.39
C LEU A 35 -3.29 9.47 0.53
N GLY A 36 -2.92 9.31 -0.75
CA GLY A 36 -2.74 10.43 -1.68
C GLY A 36 -4.04 11.24 -1.87
N ALA A 37 -5.18 10.55 -1.94
CA ALA A 37 -6.49 11.19 -2.07
C ALA A 37 -6.83 11.99 -0.80
N ALA A 38 -6.56 11.42 0.37
CA ALA A 38 -6.73 12.11 1.65
C ALA A 38 -5.85 13.35 1.74
N LEU A 39 -4.58 13.28 1.31
CA LEU A 39 -3.67 14.42 1.30
C LEU A 39 -4.16 15.55 0.38
N ALA A 40 -4.55 15.22 -0.86
CA ALA A 40 -5.08 16.20 -1.80
C ALA A 40 -6.39 16.84 -1.29
N TRP A 41 -7.27 16.04 -0.68
CA TRP A 41 -8.51 16.50 -0.08
C TRP A 41 -8.27 17.42 1.12
N PHE A 42 -7.40 17.02 2.06
CA PHE A 42 -7.05 17.85 3.22
C PHE A 42 -6.39 19.17 2.81
N ALA A 43 -5.55 19.17 1.78
CA ALA A 43 -4.97 20.41 1.26
C ALA A 43 -6.06 21.39 0.81
N GLY A 44 -7.04 20.91 0.03
CA GLY A 44 -8.19 21.73 -0.37
C GLY A 44 -9.04 22.21 0.81
N ALA A 45 -9.28 21.34 1.80
CA ALA A 45 -10.06 21.69 2.99
C ALA A 45 -9.39 22.78 3.84
N ILE A 46 -8.07 22.73 3.98
CA ILE A 46 -7.30 23.77 4.70
C ILE A 46 -7.37 25.10 3.94
N LEU A 47 -7.22 25.09 2.62
CA LEU A 47 -7.30 26.31 1.79
C LEU A 47 -8.69 26.95 1.87
N SER A 48 -9.77 26.17 1.79
CA SER A 48 -11.12 26.70 1.95
C SER A 48 -11.34 27.30 3.34
N TRP A 49 -10.85 26.62 4.37
CA TRP A 49 -10.97 27.11 5.75
C TRP A 49 -10.19 28.42 5.96
N GLN A 50 -9.00 28.55 5.39
CA GLN A 50 -8.23 29.81 5.43
C GLN A 50 -8.96 30.95 4.72
N ARG A 51 -9.56 30.67 3.56
CA ARG A 51 -10.35 31.66 2.82
C ARG A 51 -11.57 32.12 3.61
N ASP A 52 -12.26 31.22 4.29
CA ASP A 52 -13.41 31.59 5.13
C ASP A 52 -12.98 32.43 6.34
N LEU A 53 -11.83 32.11 6.95
CA LEU A 53 -11.25 32.90 8.05
C LEU A 53 -10.77 34.27 7.61
N SER A 54 -10.14 34.39 6.44
CA SER A 54 -9.67 35.69 5.92
C SER A 54 -10.85 36.64 5.67
N LEU A 55 -11.95 36.11 5.11
CA LEU A 55 -13.20 36.84 4.91
C LEU A 55 -13.88 37.22 6.25
N THR A 56 -13.89 36.33 7.24
CA THR A 56 -14.56 36.58 8.52
C THR A 56 -13.79 37.55 9.41
N LEU A 57 -12.46 37.44 9.45
CA LEU A 57 -11.60 38.24 10.32
C LEU A 57 -11.11 39.54 9.67
N GLY A 58 -11.22 39.66 8.34
CA GLY A 58 -10.67 40.79 7.59
C GLY A 58 -9.14 40.83 7.58
N VAL A 59 -8.49 39.69 7.85
CA VAL A 59 -7.03 39.55 7.96
C VAL A 59 -6.49 38.81 6.75
N THR A 60 -5.30 39.19 6.28
CA THR A 60 -4.62 38.53 5.16
C THR A 60 -4.25 37.07 5.48
N GLU A 61 -4.37 36.18 4.49
CA GLU A 61 -4.14 34.74 4.63
C GLU A 61 -2.72 34.37 5.11
N GLN A 62 -1.71 35.21 4.83
CA GLN A 62 -0.34 35.01 5.33
C GLN A 62 -0.20 35.08 6.84
N LEU A 63 -1.12 35.76 7.53
CA LEU A 63 -1.12 35.89 8.99
C LEU A 63 -1.89 34.74 9.67
N LEU A 64 -2.60 33.92 8.89
CA LEU A 64 -3.32 32.75 9.39
C LEU A 64 -2.37 31.55 9.55
N PRO A 65 -2.73 30.57 10.40
CA PRO A 65 -2.03 29.30 10.47
C PRO A 65 -1.90 28.69 9.07
N PHE A 66 -0.71 28.20 8.71
CA PHE A 66 -0.36 27.68 7.38
C PHE A 66 -0.29 28.71 6.24
N GLY A 67 -0.33 30.02 6.52
CA GLY A 67 -0.24 31.07 5.48
C GLY A 67 1.02 30.99 4.61
N SER A 68 2.15 30.58 5.18
CA SER A 68 3.41 30.36 4.42
C SER A 68 3.39 29.08 3.57
N GLN A 69 2.46 28.16 3.84
CA GLN A 69 2.36 26.86 3.18
C GLN A 69 1.27 26.84 2.10
N VAL A 70 0.53 27.94 1.90
CA VAL A 70 -0.51 28.08 0.86
C VAL A 70 -0.02 27.63 -0.52
N PRO A 71 1.17 28.04 -1.02
CA PRO A 71 1.63 27.60 -2.35
C PRO A 71 1.87 26.09 -2.46
N VAL A 72 2.24 25.45 -1.35
CA VAL A 72 2.45 24.00 -1.29
C VAL A 72 1.12 23.27 -1.27
N LEU A 73 0.17 23.73 -0.45
CA LEU A 73 -1.17 23.17 -0.38
C LEU A 73 -1.91 23.29 -1.71
N GLU A 74 -1.80 24.45 -2.39
CA GLU A 74 -2.36 24.66 -3.73
C GLU A 74 -1.74 23.71 -4.75
N ARG A 75 -0.42 23.48 -4.69
CA ARG A 75 0.24 22.52 -5.59
C ARG A 75 -0.26 21.10 -5.33
N VAL A 76 -0.33 20.66 -4.07
CA VAL A 76 -0.80 19.32 -3.69
C VAL A 76 -2.25 19.10 -4.12
N GLN A 77 -3.11 20.12 -3.97
CA GLN A 77 -4.50 20.05 -4.38
C GLN A 77 -4.65 20.08 -5.91
N SER A 78 -3.93 20.96 -6.61
CA SER A 78 -4.06 21.12 -8.07
C SER A 78 -3.45 19.95 -8.84
N GLU A 79 -2.35 19.39 -8.35
CA GLU A 79 -1.66 18.23 -8.94
C GLU A 79 -2.18 16.90 -8.36
N TRP A 80 -3.41 16.86 -7.82
CA TRP A 80 -4.02 15.65 -7.23
C TRP A 80 -3.93 14.44 -8.15
N PHE A 81 -4.06 14.65 -9.46
CA PHE A 81 -3.95 13.62 -10.49
C PHE A 81 -2.58 12.91 -10.48
N PHE A 82 -1.51 13.59 -10.08
CA PHE A 82 -0.17 13.02 -9.92
C PHE A 82 0.11 12.58 -8.48
N VAL A 83 -0.36 13.34 -7.48
CA VAL A 83 -0.16 13.03 -6.06
C VAL A 83 -0.74 11.65 -5.71
N ILE A 84 -1.94 11.32 -6.19
CA ILE A 84 -2.61 10.06 -5.88
C ILE A 84 -1.84 8.85 -6.45
N PRO A 85 -1.53 8.76 -7.76
CA PRO A 85 -0.82 7.62 -8.31
C PRO A 85 0.62 7.51 -7.77
N ILE A 86 1.31 8.63 -7.56
CA ILE A 86 2.68 8.61 -7.01
C ILE A 86 2.67 8.07 -5.58
N ALA A 87 1.78 8.55 -4.71
CA ALA A 87 1.63 8.02 -3.36
C ALA A 87 1.26 6.53 -3.39
N GLY A 88 0.33 6.14 -4.26
CA GLY A 88 -0.03 4.75 -4.54
C GLY A 88 1.18 3.88 -4.88
N LEU A 89 1.97 4.30 -5.88
CA LEU A 89 3.14 3.55 -6.34
C LEU A 89 4.23 3.43 -5.26
N LEU A 90 4.51 4.51 -4.53
CA LEU A 90 5.51 4.51 -3.46
C LEU A 90 5.12 3.54 -2.33
N VAL A 91 3.89 3.65 -1.84
CA VAL A 91 3.38 2.76 -0.78
C VAL A 91 3.24 1.32 -1.29
N GLY A 92 2.77 1.14 -2.52
CA GLY A 92 2.68 -0.16 -3.18
C GLY A 92 4.03 -0.85 -3.29
N LEU A 93 5.07 -0.15 -3.78
CA LEU A 93 6.40 -0.71 -3.91
C LEU A 93 7.01 -1.09 -2.55
N PHE A 94 6.82 -0.23 -1.54
CA PHE A 94 7.24 -0.52 -0.18
C PHE A 94 6.52 -1.77 0.38
N ALA A 95 5.20 -1.83 0.23
CA ALA A 95 4.40 -2.97 0.68
C ALA A 95 4.72 -4.25 -0.11
N ALA A 96 5.12 -4.16 -1.38
CA ALA A 96 5.59 -5.28 -2.17
C ALA A 96 6.89 -5.87 -1.61
N ALA A 97 7.84 -5.02 -1.22
CA ALA A 97 9.08 -5.48 -0.59
C ALA A 97 8.79 -6.19 0.75
N VAL A 98 7.93 -5.60 1.58
CA VAL A 98 7.50 -6.20 2.86
C VAL A 98 6.76 -7.52 2.62
N GLY A 99 5.79 -7.55 1.70
CA GLY A 99 5.02 -8.74 1.36
C GLY A 99 5.88 -9.88 0.80
N ALA A 100 6.89 -9.56 -0.02
CA ALA A 100 7.83 -10.55 -0.52
C ALA A 100 8.66 -11.17 0.62
N LEU A 101 9.17 -10.35 1.54
CA LEU A 101 9.90 -10.84 2.71
C LEU A 101 9.03 -11.72 3.61
N ILE A 102 7.78 -11.33 3.86
CA ILE A 102 6.83 -12.12 4.64
C ILE A 102 6.55 -13.45 3.94
N GLY A 103 6.26 -13.44 2.62
CA GLY A 103 6.02 -14.67 1.85
C GLY A 103 7.21 -15.62 1.88
N GLY A 104 8.42 -15.09 1.71
CA GLY A 104 9.66 -15.87 1.81
C GLY A 104 9.88 -16.45 3.21
N LEU A 105 9.65 -15.66 4.25
CA LEU A 105 9.77 -16.10 5.65
C LEU A 105 8.78 -17.23 5.96
N VAL A 106 7.53 -17.10 5.52
CA VAL A 106 6.49 -18.12 5.71
C VAL A 106 6.89 -19.43 5.03
N ALA A 107 7.33 -19.39 3.77
CA ALA A 107 7.78 -20.59 3.06
C ALA A 107 9.01 -21.24 3.71
N ALA A 108 9.98 -20.45 4.15
CA ALA A 108 11.16 -20.95 4.85
C ALA A 108 10.79 -21.61 6.20
N SER A 109 9.85 -21.02 6.95
CA SER A 109 9.34 -21.59 8.19
C SER A 109 8.65 -22.94 7.97
N TYR A 110 7.82 -23.06 6.94
CA TYR A 110 7.20 -24.35 6.59
C TYR A 110 8.23 -25.40 6.16
N ASN A 111 9.25 -25.02 5.40
CA ASN A 111 10.33 -25.93 4.99
C ASN A 111 11.18 -26.43 6.17
N ARG A 112 11.31 -25.62 7.23
CA ARG A 112 12.06 -25.99 8.44
C ARG A 112 11.19 -26.68 9.50
N SER A 113 9.87 -26.63 9.35
CA SER A 113 8.93 -27.18 10.33
C SER A 113 9.01 -28.72 10.40
N PRO A 114 9.10 -29.32 11.60
CA PRO A 114 9.02 -30.76 11.78
C PRO A 114 7.62 -31.32 11.48
N PHE A 115 6.59 -30.47 11.50
CA PHE A 115 5.23 -30.79 11.09
C PHE A 115 5.14 -30.71 9.56
N GLY A 116 5.44 -31.81 8.88
CA GLY A 116 5.36 -31.90 7.42
C GLY A 116 3.94 -31.64 6.93
N VAL A 117 3.80 -30.87 5.85
CA VAL A 117 2.51 -30.62 5.20
C VAL A 117 2.13 -31.88 4.39
N HIS A 118 1.05 -32.55 4.81
CA HIS A 118 0.44 -33.65 4.05
C HIS A 118 -0.41 -33.07 2.92
N VAL A 119 -0.19 -33.53 1.69
CA VAL A 119 -0.97 -33.12 0.53
C VAL A 119 -1.46 -34.36 -0.20
N VAL A 120 -2.78 -34.44 -0.39
CA VAL A 120 -3.41 -35.47 -1.20
C VAL A 120 -3.47 -34.94 -2.63
N VAL A 121 -2.83 -35.65 -3.57
CA VAL A 121 -2.84 -35.28 -4.99
C VAL A 121 -3.72 -36.27 -5.73
N GLU A 122 -4.67 -35.76 -6.50
CA GLU A 122 -5.48 -36.55 -7.43
C GLU A 122 -4.72 -36.69 -8.75
N VAL A 123 -4.45 -37.94 -9.16
CA VAL A 123 -3.76 -38.24 -10.42
C VAL A 123 -4.82 -38.70 -11.44
N PRO A 124 -4.91 -38.07 -12.63
CA PRO A 124 -5.71 -38.60 -13.73
C PRO A 124 -5.07 -39.89 -14.27
N ASP A 125 -5.90 -40.86 -14.66
CA ASP A 125 -5.45 -42.19 -15.09
C ASP A 125 -4.61 -42.16 -16.38
#